data_AF-A0A9P3ZMA7-F1
#
_entry.id   AF-A0A9P3ZMA7-F1
#
_cell.length_a   1.000
_cell.length_b   1.000
_cell.length_c   1.000
_cell.angle_alpha   90.00
_cell.angle_beta   90.00
_cell.angle_gamma   90.00
#
_symmetry.space_group_name_H-M   'P 1'
#
loop_
_entity.id
_entity.type
_entity.pdbx_description
1 polymer ?
#
loop_
_entity_poly.entity_id
_entity_poly.type
_entity_poly.pdbx_seq_one_letter_code
_entity_poly.pdbx_strand_id
1 'polypeptide(L)' 'VQGTAEENKTLAASYEHLCKLRDEVISMGIIPPVEEWRSLNPHLK' A
#
# COMPACT_ATOMS: atom_id res chain seq x y z
N VAL A 1 -7.66 7.57 -20.11
CA VAL A 1 -8.88 8.07 -19.43
C VAL A 1 -8.44 8.55 -18.06
N GLN A 2 -8.62 9.83 -17.73
CA GLN A 2 -8.36 10.34 -16.37
C GLN A 2 -9.65 10.25 -15.57
N GLY A 3 -9.60 9.71 -14.36
CA GLY A 3 -10.74 9.66 -13.45
C GLY A 3 -11.19 11.07 -13.04
N THR A 4 -12.46 11.21 -12.71
CA THR A 4 -13.02 12.46 -12.19
C THR A 4 -12.38 12.83 -10.84
N ALA A 5 -12.49 14.09 -10.44
CA ALA A 5 -11.92 14.55 -9.16
C ALA A 5 -12.45 13.78 -7.95
N GLU A 6 -13.71 13.36 -7.99
CA GLU A 6 -14.38 12.61 -6.91
C GLU A 6 -13.95 11.14 -6.87
N GLU A 7 -13.78 10.51 -8.03
CA GLU A 7 -13.19 9.16 -8.14
C GLU A 7 -11.75 9.15 -7.63
N ASN A 8 -10.93 10.14 -8.00
CA ASN A 8 -9.55 10.24 -7.53
C ASN A 8 -9.47 10.47 -6.01
N LYS A 9 -10.40 11.25 -5.44
CA LYS A 9 -10.49 11.45 -3.98
C LYS A 9 -10.86 10.15 -3.27
N THR A 10 -11.81 9.41 -3.80
CA THR A 10 -12.23 8.11 -3.26
C THR A 10 -11.11 7.07 -3.37
N LEU A 11 -10.38 7.07 -4.50
CA LEU A 11 -9.22 6.22 -4.72
C LEU A 11 -8.10 6.53 -3.71
N ALA A 12 -7.80 7.81 -3.47
CA ALA A 12 -6.82 8.22 -2.48
C ALA A 12 -7.22 7.77 -1.06
N ALA A 13 -8.49 7.96 -0.67
CA ALA A 13 -8.99 7.52 0.63
C ALA A 13 -8.91 5.98 0.78
N SER A 14 -9.23 5.23 -0.27
CA SER A 14 -9.09 3.77 -0.29
C SER A 14 -7.62 3.34 -0.14
N TYR A 15 -6.71 4.02 -0.85
CA TYR A 15 -5.28 3.75 -0.76
C TYR A 15 -4.71 4.02 0.64
N GLU A 16 -5.11 5.12 1.28
CA GLU A 16 -4.70 5.43 2.66
C GLU A 16 -5.17 4.36 3.65
N HIS A 17 -6.39 3.86 3.50
CA HIS A 17 -6.90 2.78 4.33
C HIS A 17 -6.07 1.50 4.17
N LEU A 18 -5.72 1.14 2.92
CA LEU A 18 -4.86 -0.02 2.65
C LEU A 18 -3.45 0.14 3.22
N CYS A 19 -2.88 1.35 3.16
CA CYS A 19 -1.57 1.63 3.75
C CYS A 19 -1.58 1.42 5.28
N LYS A 20 -2.62 1.91 5.96
CA LYS A 20 -2.77 1.68 7.41
C LYS A 20 -2.86 0.20 7.75
N LEU A 21 -3.66 -0.57 7.01
CA LEU A 21 -3.81 -2.00 7.23
C LEU A 21 -2.48 -2.74 7.01
N ARG A 22 -1.73 -2.38 5.95
CA ARG A 22 -0.37 -2.90 5.74
C ARG A 22 0.53 -2.60 6.93
N ASP A 23 0.54 -1.36 7.40
CA ASP A 23 1.44 -0.94 8.49
C ASP A 23 1.07 -1.61 9.82
N GLU A 24 -0.21 -1.83 10.09
CA GLU A 24 -0.67 -2.62 11.25
C GLU A 24 -0.17 -4.06 11.18
N VAL A 25 -0.28 -4.72 10.03
CA VAL A 25 0.18 -6.10 9.84
C VAL A 25 1.72 -6.21 9.93
N ILE A 26 2.44 -5.18 9.48
CA ILE A 26 3.90 -5.06 9.68
C ILE A 26 4.21 -4.89 11.17
N SER A 27 3.47 -4.05 11.88
CA SER A 27 3.65 -3.84 13.32
C SER A 27 3.35 -5.09 14.15
N MET A 28 2.47 -5.97 13.67
CA MET A 28 2.20 -7.28 14.28
C MET A 28 3.30 -8.32 13.97
N GLY A 29 4.28 -7.98 13.13
CA GLY A 29 5.40 -8.85 12.78
C GLY A 29 5.03 -9.97 11.81
N ILE A 30 3.86 -9.91 11.17
CA ILE A 30 3.41 -10.92 10.20
C ILE A 30 4.09 -10.70 8.84
N ILE A 31 4.25 -9.44 8.44
CA ILE A 31 4.87 -9.04 7.17
C ILE A 31 6.11 -8.17 7.47
N PRO A 32 7.22 -8.35 6.74
CA PRO A 32 8.41 -7.52 6.90
C PRO A 32 8.19 -6.05 6.45
N PRO A 33 9.06 -5.11 6.86
CA PRO A 33 9.00 -3.72 6.40
C PRO A 33 9.02 -3.60 4.87
N VAL A 34 8.31 -2.61 4.33
CA VAL A 34 8.16 -2.41 2.87
C VAL A 34 9.50 -2.27 2.14
N GLU A 35 10.49 -1.67 2.79
CA GLU A 35 11.86 -1.51 2.25
C GLU A 35 12.53 -2.87 1.94
N GLU A 36 12.18 -3.91 2.69
CA GLU A 36 12.72 -5.27 2.50
C GLU A 36 11.96 -6.04 1.42
N TRP A 37 10.83 -5.54 0.92
CA TRP A 37 10.06 -6.29 -0.07
C TRP A 37 10.81 -6.43 -1.39
N ARG A 38 11.61 -5.43 -1.76
CA ARG A 38 12.44 -5.47 -2.97
C ARG A 38 13.53 -6.53 -2.91
N SER A 39 14.06 -6.82 -1.72
CA SER A 39 15.05 -7.90 -1.54
C SER A 39 14.39 -9.28 -1.49
N LEU A 40 13.15 -9.37 -1.00
CA LEU A 40 12.38 -10.61 -0.91
C LEU A 40 11.72 -11.01 -2.24
N ASN A 41 11.30 -10.02 -3.04
CA ASN A 41 10.67 -10.26 -4.32
C ASN A 41 11.36 -9.47 -5.45
N PRO A 42 12.19 -10.14 -6.26
CA PRO A 42 12.93 -9.50 -7.34
C PRO A 42 12.02 -8.98 -8.49
N HIS A 43 10.73 -9.30 -8.48
CA HIS A 43 9.76 -8.79 -9.44
C HIS A 43 9.10 -7.47 -9.01
N LEU A 44 9.31 -7.03 -7.77
CA LEU A 44 8.90 -5.70 -7.32
C LEU A 44 9.91 -4.66 -7.83
N LYS A 45 9.67 -4.21 -9.06
CA LYS A 45 10.44 -3.14 -9.72
C LYS A 45 10.15 -1.76 -9.13
#